data_AF-A0A970CJ26-F1
#
_entry.id   AF-A0A970CJ26-F1
#
_cell.length_a   1.000
_cell.length_b   1.000
_cell.length_c   1.000
_cell.angle_alpha   90.00
_cell.angle_beta   90.00
_cell.angle_gamma   90.00
#
_symmetry.space_group_name_H-M   'P 1'
#
loop_
_entity.id
_entity.type
_entity.pdbx_description
1 polymer ?
#
loop_
_entity_poly.entity_id
_entity_poly.type
_entity_poly.pdbx_seq_one_letter_code
_entity_poly.pdbx_strand_id
1 'polypeptide(L)'
;MQAYLVGALFFLLAIAIFVFQNTEQVIVHFITWTSPEVSLAVVVLISACTGALITFLLDSFRQFKIARRIKELSDQNVKLQKKINRLENTQSKNASHSDVAASKDKE
;
A
#
# COMPACT_ATOMS: atom_id res chain seq x y z
N MET A 1 10.39 6.50 -4.59
CA MET A 1 9.28 6.98 -5.46
C MET A 1 9.81 7.48 -6.81
N GLN A 2 10.65 8.52 -6.86
CA GLN A 2 11.12 9.11 -8.13
C GLN A 2 11.96 8.16 -9.00
N ALA A 3 12.84 7.34 -8.39
CA ALA A 3 13.66 6.37 -9.13
C ALA A 3 12.83 5.35 -9.93
N TYR A 4 11.65 4.94 -9.43
CA TYR A 4 10.75 4.03 -10.14
C TYR A 4 10.14 4.69 -11.38
N LEU A 5 9.78 5.97 -11.30
CA LEU A 5 9.24 6.71 -12.44
C LEU A 5 10.30 6.92 -13.52
N VAL A 6 11.53 7.24 -13.11
CA VAL A 6 12.67 7.35 -14.05
C VAL A 6 12.94 6.00 -14.73
N GLY A 7 12.95 4.91 -13.97
CA GLY A 7 13.09 3.56 -14.53
C GLY A 7 11.95 3.17 -15.49
N ALA A 8 10.70 3.48 -15.12
CA ALA A 8 9.53 3.25 -15.97
C ALA A 8 9.59 4.05 -17.27
N LEU A 9 10.12 5.28 -17.23
CA LEU A 9 10.31 6.10 -18.43
C LEU A 9 11.35 5.47 -19.38
N PHE A 10 12.49 5.02 -18.87
CA PHE A 10 13.48 4.30 -19.68
C PHE A 10 12.91 3.00 -20.26
N PHE A 11 12.12 2.27 -19.48
CA PHE A 11 11.44 1.07 -19.95
C PHE A 11 10.44 1.36 -21.07
N LEU A 12 9.63 2.41 -20.92
CA LEU A 12 8.69 2.86 -21.95
C LEU A 12 9.42 3.29 -23.23
N LEU A 13 10.55 3.99 -23.09
CA LEU A 13 11.39 4.37 -24.22
C LEU A 13 11.94 3.15 -24.95
N ALA A 14 12.39 2.13 -24.21
CA ALA A 14 12.84 0.87 -24.79
C ALA A 14 11.72 0.15 -25.56
N ILE A 15 10.50 0.11 -25.02
CA ILE A 15 9.33 -0.42 -25.72
C ILE A 15 9.06 0.38 -27.00
N ALA A 16 9.09 1.71 -26.93
CA ALA A 16 8.85 2.55 -28.10
C ALA A 16 9.87 2.28 -29.21
N ILE A 17 11.16 2.22 -28.88
CA ILE A 17 12.22 1.87 -29.82
C ILE A 17 11.98 0.48 -30.43
N PHE A 18 11.64 -0.50 -29.60
CA PHE A 18 11.32 -1.86 -30.05
C PHE A 18 10.16 -1.88 -31.04
N VAL A 19 9.07 -1.16 -30.75
CA VAL A 19 7.89 -1.06 -31.62
C VAL A 19 8.23 -0.40 -32.95
N PHE A 20 9.02 0.67 -32.95
CA PHE A 20 9.42 1.37 -34.17
C PHE A 20 10.36 0.53 -35.05
N GLN A 21 11.22 -0.28 -34.46
CA GLN A 21 12.13 -1.14 -35.22
C GLN A 21 11.46 -2.42 -35.73
N ASN A 22 10.39 -2.89 -35.09
CA ASN A 22 9.74 -4.15 -35.40
C ASN A 22 8.29 -3.92 -35.86
N THR A 23 8.14 -3.46 -37.10
CA THR A 23 6.82 -3.25 -37.73
C THR A 23 6.24 -4.51 -38.36
N GLU A 24 6.92 -5.64 -38.20
CA GLU A 24 6.49 -6.94 -38.73
C GLU A 24 5.14 -7.38 -38.15
N GLN A 25 4.38 -8.09 -38.99
CA GLN A 25 3.13 -8.72 -38.59
C GLN A 25 3.42 -10.16 -38.18
N VAL A 26 2.81 -10.58 -37.08
CA VAL A 26 2.99 -11.90 -36.49
C VAL A 26 1.64 -12.55 -36.23
N ILE A 27 1.62 -13.87 -36.33
CA ILE A 27 0.49 -14.71 -35.93
C ILE A 27 0.82 -15.31 -34.57
N VAL A 28 -0.04 -15.09 -33.58
CA VAL A 28 0.14 -15.60 -32.22
C VAL A 28 -0.68 -16.85 -32.03
N HIS A 29 -0.01 -17.97 -31.74
CA HIS A 29 -0.66 -19.21 -31.34
C HIS A 29 -0.68 -19.32 -29.81
N PHE A 30 -1.86 -19.53 -29.23
CA PHE A 30 -2.06 -19.65 -27.79
C PHE A 30 -2.95 -20.86 -27.45
N ILE A 31 -2.31 -21.97 -27.09
CA ILE A 31 -2.96 -23.26 -26.74
C ILE A 31 -3.84 -23.77 -27.89
N THR A 32 -5.10 -23.34 -27.97
CA THR A 32 -6.06 -23.72 -29.03
C THR A 32 -6.48 -22.51 -29.89
N TRP A 33 -6.12 -21.30 -29.48
CA TRP A 33 -6.47 -20.07 -30.18
C TRP A 33 -5.33 -19.61 -31.08
N THR A 34 -5.67 -19.02 -32.23
CA THR A 34 -4.72 -18.39 -33.14
C THR A 34 -5.23 -17.00 -33.48
N SER A 35 -4.38 -15.99 -33.33
CA SER A 35 -4.73 -14.63 -33.69
C SER A 35 -4.72 -14.42 -35.20
N PRO A 36 -5.45 -13.41 -35.72
CA PRO A 36 -5.14 -12.82 -37.02
C PRO A 36 -3.71 -12.29 -37.07
N GLU A 37 -3.23 -11.94 -38.27
CA GLU A 37 -1.99 -11.16 -38.42
C GLU A 37 -2.12 -9.83 -37.67
N VAL A 38 -1.30 -9.68 -36.64
CA VAL A 38 -1.26 -8.49 -35.80
C VAL A 38 0.17 -7.99 -35.73
N SER A 39 0.35 -6.67 -35.61
CA SER A 39 1.70 -6.13 -35.42
C SER A 39 2.30 -6.66 -34.12
N LEU A 40 3.57 -7.06 -34.16
CA LEU A 40 4.32 -7.47 -32.97
C LEU A 40 4.24 -6.42 -31.86
N ALA A 41 4.20 -5.14 -32.25
CA ALA A 41 4.01 -4.02 -31.34
C ALA A 41 2.76 -4.14 -30.47
N VAL A 42 1.62 -4.51 -31.07
CA VAL A 42 0.34 -4.65 -30.37
C VAL A 42 0.43 -5.80 -29.37
N VAL A 43 1.05 -6.91 -29.74
CA VAL A 43 1.23 -8.08 -28.87
C VAL A 43 2.07 -7.73 -27.65
N VAL A 44 3.18 -7.02 -27.86
CA VAL A 44 4.07 -6.58 -26.77
C VAL A 44 3.39 -5.57 -25.85
N LEU A 45 2.67 -4.59 -26.41
CA LEU A 45 1.93 -3.60 -25.63
C LEU A 45 0.85 -4.25 -24.76
N ILE A 46 0.03 -5.14 -25.32
CA ILE A 46 -1.00 -5.86 -24.56
C ILE A 46 -0.37 -6.69 -23.45
N SER A 47 0.75 -7.38 -23.74
CA SER A 47 1.45 -8.20 -22.76
C SER A 47 2.02 -7.36 -21.61
N ALA A 48 2.66 -6.22 -21.93
CA ALA A 48 3.19 -5.29 -20.94
C ALA A 48 2.06 -4.69 -20.07
N CYS A 49 0.97 -4.23 -20.70
CA CYS A 49 -0.21 -3.71 -20.00
C CYS A 49 -0.84 -4.78 -19.08
N THR A 50 -0.94 -6.03 -19.55
CA THR A 50 -1.49 -7.14 -18.76
C THR A 50 -0.61 -7.44 -17.55
N GLY A 51 0.71 -7.49 -17.72
CA GLY A 51 1.65 -7.65 -16.62
C GLY A 51 1.58 -6.52 -15.58
N ALA A 52 1.48 -5.27 -16.05
CA ALA A 52 1.28 -4.10 -15.18
C ALA A 52 -0.06 -4.18 -14.42
N LEU A 53 -1.14 -4.57 -15.09
CA LEU A 53 -2.46 -4.74 -14.48
C LEU A 53 -2.44 -5.83 -13.40
N ILE A 54 -1.83 -6.98 -13.67
CA ILE A 54 -1.69 -8.07 -12.68
C ILE A 54 -0.89 -7.57 -11.47
N THR A 55 0.23 -6.89 -11.70
CA THR A 55 1.06 -6.33 -10.62
C THR A 55 0.29 -5.32 -9.78
N PHE A 56 -0.47 -4.44 -10.42
CA PHE A 56 -1.33 -3.46 -9.74
C PHE A 56 -2.40 -4.13 -8.88
N LEU A 57 -3.08 -5.16 -9.42
CA LEU A 57 -4.09 -5.90 -8.67
C LEU A 57 -3.49 -6.58 -7.44
N LEU A 58 -2.35 -7.26 -7.60
CA LEU A 58 -1.65 -7.91 -6.48
C LEU A 58 -1.21 -6.92 -5.41
N ASP A 59 -0.67 -5.75 -5.80
CA ASP A 59 -0.28 -4.73 -4.83
C ASP A 59 -1.52 -4.13 -4.12
N SER A 60 -2.61 -3.88 -4.84
CA SER A 60 -3.86 -3.37 -4.27
C SER A 60 -4.40 -4.29 -3.16
N PHE A 61 -4.39 -5.61 -3.36
CA PHE A 61 -4.78 -6.58 -2.31
C PHE A 61 -3.88 -6.48 -1.07
N ARG A 62 -2.56 -6.29 -1.27
CA ARG A 62 -1.61 -6.12 -0.16
C ARG A 62 -1.86 -4.80 0.58
N GLN A 63 -2.06 -3.70 -0.15
CA GLN A 63 -2.35 -2.39 0.43
C GLN A 63 -3.63 -2.42 1.27
N PHE A 64 -4.66 -3.14 0.85
CA PHE A 64 -5.89 -3.28 1.63
C PHE A 64 -5.66 -3.95 3.00
N LYS A 65 -4.83 -5.00 3.06
CA LYS A 65 -4.45 -5.64 4.33
C LYS A 65 -3.65 -4.70 5.22
N ILE A 66 -2.73 -3.94 4.63
CA ILE A 66 -1.92 -2.94 5.34
C ILE A 66 -2.83 -1.84 5.92
N ALA A 67 -3.75 -1.31 5.13
CA ALA A 67 -4.70 -0.28 5.57
C ALA A 67 -5.57 -0.76 6.75
N ARG A 68 -6.05 -2.01 6.70
CA ARG A 68 -6.78 -2.61 7.84
C ARG A 68 -5.93 -2.67 9.10
N ARG A 69 -4.67 -3.14 9.00
CA ARG A 69 -3.76 -3.18 10.14
C ARG A 69 -3.45 -1.79 10.69
N ILE A 70 -3.25 -0.80 9.83
CA ILE A 70 -3.03 0.60 10.24
C ILE A 70 -4.22 1.09 11.07
N LYS A 71 -5.45 0.84 10.61
CA LYS A 71 -6.65 1.22 11.36
C LYS A 71 -6.73 0.53 12.72
N GLU A 72 -6.50 -0.78 12.76
CA GLU A 72 -6.52 -1.55 14.01
C GLU A 72 -5.46 -1.05 15.02
N LEU A 73 -4.22 -0.84 14.57
CA LEU A 73 -3.13 -0.32 15.40
C LEU A 73 -3.40 1.11 15.86
N SER A 74 -4.04 1.94 15.02
CA SER A 74 -4.47 3.29 15.38
C SER A 74 -5.54 3.26 16.47
N ASP A 75 -6.56 2.40 16.34
CA ASP A 75 -7.62 2.25 17.33
C ASP A 75 -7.08 1.73 18.67
N GLN A 76 -6.12 0.80 18.62
CA GLN A 76 -5.41 0.32 19.81
C GLN A 76 -4.60 1.43 20.48
N ASN A 77 -3.88 2.25 19.71
CA ASN A 77 -3.14 3.40 20.24
C ASN A 77 -4.06 4.38 20.98
N VAL A 78 -5.19 4.74 20.39
CA VAL A 78 -6.17 5.64 21.01
C VAL A 78 -6.72 5.04 22.31
N LYS A 79 -7.01 3.73 22.33
CA LYS A 79 -7.47 3.05 23.56
C LYS A 79 -6.40 3.04 24.64
N LEU A 80 -5.15 2.78 24.29
CA LEU A 80 -4.03 2.77 25.24
C LEU A 80 -3.78 4.16 25.81
N GLN A 81 -3.76 5.22 24.99
CA GLN A 81 -3.64 6.60 25.45
C GLN A 81 -4.77 6.99 26.41
N LYS A 82 -6.02 6.60 26.11
CA LYS A 82 -7.15 6.83 27.04
C LYS A 82 -6.96 6.10 28.37
N LYS A 83 -6.39 4.89 28.38
CA LYS A 83 -6.09 4.16 29.63
C LYS A 83 -5.00 4.88 30.43
N ILE A 84 -3.93 5.32 29.78
CA ILE A 84 -2.85 6.10 30.43
C ILE A 84 -3.43 7.35 31.09
N ASN A 85 -4.17 8.17 30.35
CA ASN A 85 -4.78 9.39 30.88
C ASN A 85 -5.75 9.12 32.05
N ARG A 86 -6.50 8.01 32.00
CA ARG A 86 -7.39 7.62 33.13
C ARG A 86 -6.59 7.25 34.37
N LEU A 87 -5.54 6.44 34.21
CA LEU A 87 -4.69 6.01 35.32
C LEU A 87 -3.96 7.20 35.96
N GLU A 88 -3.42 8.11 35.16
CA GLU A 88 -2.79 9.35 35.64
C GLU A 88 -3.78 10.23 36.43
N ASN A 89 -4.99 10.43 35.90
CA ASN A 89 -6.03 11.19 36.59
C ASN A 89 -6.48 10.53 37.90
N THR A 90 -6.57 9.19 37.95
CA THR A 90 -6.89 8.46 39.19
C THR A 90 -5.76 8.57 40.22
N GLN A 91 -4.49 8.48 39.80
CA GLN A 91 -3.36 8.69 40.71
C GLN A 91 -3.33 10.12 41.26
N SER A 92 -3.55 11.13 40.41
CA SER A 92 -3.58 12.53 40.83
C SER A 92 -4.73 12.82 41.82
N LYS A 93 -5.91 12.20 41.62
CA LYS A 93 -7.03 12.27 42.58
C LYS A 93 -6.74 11.56 43.91
N ASN A 94 -6.07 10.40 43.87
CA ASN A 94 -5.73 9.67 45.10
C ASN A 94 -4.61 10.35 45.90
N ALA A 95 -3.65 11.00 45.23
CA ALA A 95 -2.62 11.82 45.88
C ALA A 95 -3.24 13.04 46.61
N SER A 96 -4.18 13.74 45.96
CA SER A 96 -4.89 14.86 46.58
C SER A 96 -5.85 14.46 47.71
N HIS A 97 -6.39 13.23 47.71
CA HIS A 97 -7.21 12.72 48.80
C HIS A 97 -6.40 12.22 50.02
N SER A 98 -5.16 11.77 49.80
CA SER A 98 -4.27 11.30 50.88
C SER A 98 -3.64 12.47 51.65
N ASP A 99 -3.35 13.59 50.98
CA ASP A 99 -2.90 14.83 51.66
C ASP A 99 -3.99 15.46 52.53
N VAL A 100 -5.26 15.39 52.12
CA VAL A 100 -6.42 15.90 52.90
C VAL A 100 -6.78 14.99 54.08
N ALA A 101 -6.55 13.68 53.97
CA ALA A 101 -6.72 12.75 55.08
C ALA A 101 -5.61 12.93 56.13
N ALA A 102 -4.36 13.10 55.70
CA ALA A 102 -3.21 13.31 56.59
C ALA A 102 -3.24 14.68 57.33
N SER A 103 -3.95 15.68 56.80
CA SER A 103 -4.14 16.96 57.48
C SER A 103 -5.24 16.94 58.55
N LYS A 104 -6.22 16.03 58.45
CA LYS A 104 -7.34 15.93 59.40
C LYS A 104 -7.01 15.16 60.68
N ASP A 105 -6.01 14.28 60.65
CA ASP A 105 -5.54 13.53 61.82
C ASP A 105 -4.56 14.33 62.71
N LYS A 106 -4.22 15.58 62.34
CA LYS A 106 -3.30 16.46 63.08
C LYS A 106 -4.00 17.59 63.87
N GLU A 107 -5.32 17.67 63.83
CA GLU A 107 -6.16 18.52 64.69
C GLU A 107 -6.79 17.68 65.81
#